data_AF-A0A662KV98-F1
#
_entry.id   AF-A0A662KV98-F1
#
_cell.length_a   1.000
_cell.length_b   1.000
_cell.length_c   1.000
_cell.angle_alpha   90.00
_cell.angle_beta   90.00
_cell.angle_gamma   90.00
#
_symmetry.space_group_name_H-M   'P 1'
#
loop_
_entity.id
_entity.type
_entity.pdbx_description
1 polymer ?
#
loop_
_entity_poly.entity_id
_entity_poly.type
_entity_poly.pdbx_seq_one_letter_code
_entity_poly.pdbx_strand_id
1 'polypeptide(L)'
;MRHRFARNLLGEILTASRMIKIALLIPFIVLLFDVEIFYYSWTNQEKTILIASGFVLFLSILEIIAVIKEIHEHITKVRRLEILERRLEKIAKEIKNPTVRKIVDKFMAKYPKEYTINEVYHAACILMDNLKNK
;
A
#
# COMPACT_ATOMS: atom_id res chain seq x y z
N MET A 1 20.33 -6.92 7.46
CA MET A 1 19.26 -6.65 6.45
C MET A 1 17.85 -6.51 7.03
N ARG A 2 17.40 -7.32 8.01
CA ARG A 2 16.03 -7.25 8.60
C ARG A 2 15.61 -5.87 9.16
N HIS A 3 16.56 -5.10 9.69
CA HIS A 3 16.26 -3.79 10.30
C HIS A 3 15.92 -2.67 9.29
N ARG A 4 16.34 -2.79 8.02
CA ARG A 4 16.06 -1.78 6.97
C ARG A 4 14.61 -1.86 6.50
N PHE A 5 14.07 -3.07 6.43
CA PHE A 5 12.70 -3.32 6.00
C PHE A 5 11.68 -2.80 7.02
N ALA A 6 11.90 -3.08 8.31
CA ALA A 6 11.05 -2.56 9.39
C ALA A 6 11.06 -1.02 9.44
N ARG A 7 12.22 -0.39 9.25
CA ARG A 7 12.33 1.08 9.27
C ARG A 7 11.65 1.74 8.06
N ASN A 8 11.74 1.12 6.89
CA ASN A 8 11.03 1.60 5.70
C ASN A 8 9.52 1.41 5.84
N LEU A 9 9.05 0.27 6.35
CA LEU A 9 7.63 0.03 6.66
C LEU A 9 7.10 1.02 7.70
N LEU A 10 7.84 1.30 8.76
CA LEU A 10 7.43 2.29 9.77
C LEU A 10 7.34 3.70 9.19
N GLY A 11 8.30 4.10 8.34
CA GLY A 11 8.25 5.38 7.64
C GLY A 11 7.04 5.48 6.68
N GLU A 12 6.72 4.38 6.00
CA GLU A 12 5.58 4.26 5.08
C GLU A 12 4.23 4.24 5.82
N ILE A 13 4.13 3.57 6.97
CA ILE A 13 2.94 3.55 7.84
C ILE A 13 2.69 4.92 8.47
N LEU A 14 3.76 5.65 8.85
CA LEU A 14 3.64 6.99 9.42
C LEU A 14 3.16 8.04 8.40
N THR A 15 3.48 7.88 7.12
CA THR A 15 3.01 8.74 6.02
C THR A 15 1.67 8.32 5.43
N ALA A 16 1.16 7.14 5.78
CA ALA A 16 -0.13 6.63 5.32
C ALA A 16 -1.32 7.40 5.91
N SER A 17 -2.43 7.41 5.15
CA SER A 17 -3.72 8.04 5.52
C SER A 17 -4.21 7.61 6.91
N ARG A 18 -4.97 8.48 7.61
CA ARG A 18 -5.56 8.19 8.93
C ARG A 18 -6.32 6.85 8.95
N MET A 19 -6.98 6.49 7.84
CA MET A 19 -7.71 5.23 7.70
C MET A 19 -6.79 4.01 7.76
N ILE A 20 -5.59 4.08 7.16
CA ILE A 20 -4.60 3.00 7.18
C ILE A 20 -4.04 2.79 8.59
N LYS A 21 -3.88 3.87 9.36
CA LYS A 21 -3.43 3.80 10.76
C LYS A 21 -4.46 3.14 11.67
N ILE A 22 -5.75 3.44 11.47
CA ILE A 22 -6.86 2.84 12.24
C ILE A 22 -6.99 1.35 11.88
N ALA A 23 -6.91 1.00 10.60
CA ALA A 23 -6.97 -0.39 10.14
C ALA A 23 -5.84 -1.25 10.72
N LEU A 24 -4.66 -0.65 10.99
CA LEU A 24 -3.56 -1.34 11.64
C LEU A 24 -3.79 -1.50 13.15
N LEU A 25 -4.38 -0.50 13.81
CA LEU A 25 -4.50 -0.43 15.27
C LEU A 25 -5.43 -1.49 15.85
N ILE A 26 -6.53 -1.80 15.18
CA ILE A 26 -7.54 -2.75 15.67
C ILE A 26 -6.95 -4.16 15.89
N PRO A 27 -6.26 -4.78 14.91
CA PRO A 27 -5.60 -6.08 15.11
C PRO A 27 -4.58 -6.10 16.26
N PHE A 28 -3.87 -4.99 16.53
CA PHE A 28 -2.95 -4.92 17.66
C PHE A 28 -3.67 -4.89 19.01
N ILE A 29 -4.83 -4.21 19.10
CA ILE A 29 -5.64 -4.22 20.31
C ILE A 29 -6.18 -5.63 20.57
N VAL A 30 -6.69 -6.30 19.54
CA VAL A 30 -7.17 -7.70 19.65
C VAL A 30 -6.04 -8.62 20.11
N LEU A 31 -4.85 -8.50 19.52
CA LEU A 31 -3.67 -9.27 19.92
C LEU A 31 -3.32 -9.08 21.41
N LEU A 32 -3.44 -7.87 21.96
CA LEU A 32 -3.17 -7.62 23.38
C LEU A 32 -4.11 -8.42 24.29
N PHE A 33 -5.41 -8.43 23.98
CA PHE A 33 -6.39 -9.23 24.71
C PHE A 33 -6.12 -10.73 24.57
N ASP A 34 -5.79 -11.20 23.37
CA ASP A 34 -5.51 -12.61 23.13
C ASP A 34 -4.27 -13.09 23.90
N VAL A 35 -3.22 -12.26 23.97
CA VAL A 35 -2.02 -12.54 24.77
C VAL A 35 -2.38 -12.64 26.24
N GLU A 36 -3.24 -11.77 26.76
CA GLU A 36 -3.68 -11.79 28.16
C GLU A 36 -4.49 -13.05 28.47
N ILE A 37 -5.44 -13.43 27.61
CA ILE A 37 -6.25 -14.65 27.75
C ILE A 37 -5.35 -15.89 27.69
N PHE A 38 -4.40 -15.93 26.75
CA PHE A 38 -3.45 -17.03 26.64
C PHE A 38 -2.56 -17.13 27.89
N TYR A 39 -2.05 -16.01 28.39
CA TYR A 39 -1.22 -15.95 29.59
C TYR A 39 -1.98 -16.42 30.84
N TYR A 40 -3.23 -15.98 30.99
CA TYR A 40 -4.11 -16.42 32.06
C TYR A 40 -4.34 -17.94 31.98
N SER A 41 -4.65 -18.45 30.79
CA SER A 41 -4.91 -19.88 30.58
C SER A 41 -3.69 -20.75 30.84
N TRP A 42 -2.51 -20.26 30.47
CA TRP A 42 -1.22 -20.90 30.75
C TRP A 42 -0.94 -20.96 32.25
N THR A 43 -1.17 -19.87 32.96
CA THR A 43 -0.92 -19.77 34.40
C THR A 43 -1.84 -20.69 35.21
N ASN A 44 -3.12 -20.78 34.82
CA ASN A 44 -4.12 -21.61 35.51
C ASN A 44 -4.19 -23.07 35.03
N GLN A 45 -3.32 -23.47 34.08
CA GLN A 45 -3.25 -24.82 33.49
C GLN A 45 -4.58 -25.32 32.87
N GLU A 46 -5.43 -24.41 32.40
CA GLU A 46 -6.68 -24.76 31.75
C GLU A 46 -6.44 -25.22 30.31
N LYS A 47 -6.16 -26.52 30.12
CA LYS A 47 -5.73 -27.10 28.83
C LYS A 47 -6.67 -26.78 27.67
N THR A 48 -7.99 -26.81 27.89
CA THR A 48 -8.97 -26.52 26.83
C THR A 48 -8.90 -25.06 26.39
N ILE A 49 -8.87 -24.13 27.35
CA ILE A 49 -8.78 -22.70 27.06
C ILE A 49 -7.42 -22.35 26.47
N LEU A 50 -6.35 -23.03 26.91
CA LEU A 50 -5.01 -22.84 26.36
C LEU A 50 -4.94 -23.16 24.86
N ILE A 51 -5.51 -24.30 24.43
CA ILE A 51 -5.51 -24.68 23.01
C ILE A 51 -6.33 -23.69 22.19
N ALA A 52 -7.53 -23.34 22.68
CA ALA A 52 -8.41 -22.39 21.99
C ALA A 52 -7.77 -20.99 21.88
N SER A 53 -7.26 -20.45 22.97
CA SER A 53 -6.59 -19.14 23.00
C SER A 53 -5.31 -19.12 22.18
N GLY A 54 -4.55 -20.22 22.17
CA GLY A 54 -3.37 -20.36 21.31
C GLY A 54 -3.71 -20.32 19.82
N PHE A 55 -4.83 -20.94 19.43
CA PHE A 55 -5.33 -20.87 18.06
C PHE A 55 -5.80 -19.45 17.69
N VAL A 56 -6.54 -18.78 18.57
CA VAL A 56 -6.97 -17.39 18.36
C VAL A 56 -5.76 -16.46 18.23
N LEU A 57 -4.78 -16.58 19.14
CA LEU A 57 -3.53 -15.81 19.09
C LEU A 57 -2.80 -15.99 17.75
N PHE A 58 -2.77 -17.22 17.23
CA PHE A 58 -2.20 -17.50 15.91
C PHE A 58 -2.96 -16.81 14.77
N LEU A 59 -4.30 -16.82 14.80
CA LEU A 59 -5.12 -16.11 13.82
C LEU A 59 -4.90 -14.60 13.87
N SER A 60 -4.79 -14.01 15.05
CA SER A 60 -4.55 -12.58 15.23
C SER A 60 -3.18 -12.15 14.68
N ILE A 61 -2.16 -13.00 14.80
CA ILE A 61 -0.86 -12.77 14.14
C ILE A 61 -1.00 -12.81 12.61
N LEU A 62 -1.75 -13.77 12.06
CA LEU A 62 -1.99 -13.85 10.61
C LEU A 62 -2.75 -12.62 10.08
N GLU A 63 -3.72 -12.11 10.83
CA GLU A 63 -4.46 -10.90 10.50
C GLU A 63 -3.52 -9.69 10.37
N ILE A 64 -2.63 -9.49 11.35
CA ILE A 64 -1.64 -8.41 11.30
C ILE A 64 -0.75 -8.54 10.06
N ILE A 65 -0.28 -9.76 9.73
CA ILE A 65 0.54 -9.99 8.55
C ILE A 65 -0.24 -9.68 7.26
N ALA A 66 -1.51 -10.09 7.17
CA ALA A 66 -2.37 -9.83 6.03
C ALA A 66 -2.59 -8.33 5.81
N VAL A 67 -2.94 -7.60 6.87
CA VAL A 67 -3.14 -6.14 6.83
C VAL A 67 -1.87 -5.41 6.41
N ILE A 68 -0.70 -5.79 6.95
CA ILE A 68 0.59 -5.20 6.53
C ILE A 68 0.84 -5.43 5.04
N LYS A 69 0.56 -6.63 4.53
CA LYS A 69 0.74 -6.96 3.12
C LYS A 69 -0.18 -6.14 2.22
N GLU A 70 -1.45 -5.99 2.61
CA GLU A 70 -2.43 -5.19 1.88
C GLU A 70 -2.02 -3.72 1.81
N ILE A 71 -1.54 -3.14 2.92
CA ILE A 71 -1.03 -1.77 2.97
C ILE A 71 0.18 -1.60 2.05
N HIS A 72 1.13 -2.54 2.09
CA HIS A 72 2.31 -2.46 1.23
C HIS A 72 1.93 -2.51 -0.26
N GLU A 73 0.99 -3.37 -0.64
CA GLU A 73 0.49 -3.45 -2.00
C GLU A 73 -0.21 -2.14 -2.42
N HIS A 74 -1.07 -1.60 -1.56
CA HIS A 74 -1.77 -0.35 -1.82
C HIS A 74 -0.79 0.83 -1.98
N ILE A 75 0.18 0.98 -1.09
CA ILE A 75 1.20 2.03 -1.16
C ILE A 75 2.03 1.89 -2.44
N THR A 76 2.40 0.67 -2.82
CA THR A 76 3.16 0.41 -4.04
C THR A 76 2.37 0.80 -5.29
N LYS A 77 1.07 0.48 -5.34
CA LYS A 77 0.18 0.90 -6.43
C LYS A 77 0.06 2.42 -6.52
N VAL A 78 -0.18 3.10 -5.40
CA VAL A 78 -0.28 4.56 -5.35
C VAL A 78 1.03 5.21 -5.80
N ARG A 79 2.17 4.77 -5.27
CA ARG A 79 3.49 5.29 -5.65
C ARG A 79 3.78 5.08 -7.15
N ARG A 80 3.40 3.92 -7.71
CA ARG A 80 3.56 3.64 -9.15
C ARG A 80 2.74 4.59 -10.01
N LEU A 81 1.53 4.94 -9.59
CA LEU A 81 0.67 5.92 -10.25
C LEU A 81 1.22 7.35 -10.13
N GLU A 82 1.64 7.78 -8.94
CA GLU A 82 2.25 9.11 -8.76
C GLU A 82 3.50 9.31 -9.62
N ILE A 83 4.34 8.27 -9.74
CA ILE A 83 5.52 8.31 -10.61
C ILE A 83 5.10 8.41 -12.08
N LEU A 84 4.08 7.67 -12.51
CA LEU A 84 3.53 7.72 -13.85
C LEU A 84 3.02 9.13 -14.17
N GLU A 85 2.19 9.70 -13.30
CA GLU A 85 1.62 11.05 -13.45
C GLU A 85 2.71 12.13 -13.53
N ARG A 86 3.69 12.12 -12.61
CA ARG A 86 4.81 13.08 -12.63
C ARG A 86 5.64 12.99 -13.91
N ARG A 87 5.83 11.78 -14.43
CA ARG A 87 6.57 11.58 -15.69
C ARG A 87 5.75 12.06 -16.89
N LEU A 88 4.44 11.80 -16.90
CA LEU A 88 3.53 12.30 -17.93
C LEU A 88 3.47 13.83 -17.92
N GLU A 89 3.37 14.46 -16.75
CA GLU A 89 3.41 15.92 -16.60
C GLU A 89 4.69 16.54 -17.18
N LYS A 90 5.85 15.94 -16.89
CA LYS A 90 7.13 16.41 -17.46
C LYS A 90 7.11 16.33 -18.98
N ILE A 91 6.63 15.22 -19.54
CA ILE A 91 6.53 15.03 -21.00
C ILE A 91 5.56 16.04 -21.61
N ALA A 92 4.41 16.28 -20.99
CA ALA A 92 3.41 17.24 -21.46
C ALA A 92 3.98 18.67 -21.52
N LYS A 93 4.77 19.08 -20.52
CA LYS A 93 5.44 20.39 -20.48
C LYS A 93 6.52 20.56 -21.55
N GLU A 94 7.18 19.47 -21.95
CA GLU A 94 8.19 19.50 -23.01
C GLU A 94 7.59 19.58 -24.43
N ILE A 95 6.31 19.26 -24.62
CA ILE A 95 5.67 19.22 -25.94
C ILE A 95 4.90 20.52 -26.17
N LYS A 96 5.21 21.23 -27.26
CA LYS A 96 4.39 22.34 -27.75
C LYS A 96 3.06 21.80 -28.29
N ASN A 97 1.94 22.28 -27.74
CA ASN A 97 0.59 21.76 -28.01
C ASN A 97 0.46 20.25 -27.72
N PRO A 98 0.47 19.86 -26.44
CA PRO A 98 0.39 18.47 -26.04
C PRO A 98 -0.97 17.88 -26.44
N THR A 99 -0.96 16.70 -27.06
CA THR A 99 -2.15 15.87 -27.27
C THR A 99 -1.92 14.53 -26.57
N VAL A 100 -3.00 13.87 -26.15
CA VAL A 100 -2.93 12.55 -25.49
C VAL A 100 -2.03 11.59 -26.28
N ARG A 101 -2.25 11.48 -27.60
CA ARG A 101 -1.46 10.62 -28.49
C ARG A 101 0.03 10.95 -28.46
N LYS A 102 0.40 12.23 -28.60
CA LYS A 102 1.82 12.67 -28.59
C LYS A 102 2.49 12.40 -27.24
N ILE A 103 1.77 12.59 -26.14
CA ILE A 103 2.27 12.31 -24.79
C ILE A 103 2.51 10.80 -24.63
N VAL A 104 1.53 9.97 -24.98
CA VAL A 104 1.61 8.51 -24.88
C VAL A 104 2.75 7.97 -25.74
N ASP A 105 2.85 8.38 -27.00
CA ASP A 105 3.90 7.94 -27.92
C ASP A 105 5.30 8.28 -27.38
N LYS A 106 5.48 9.52 -26.88
CA LYS A 106 6.76 9.96 -26.30
C LYS A 106 7.07 9.28 -24.96
N PHE A 107 6.05 8.96 -24.16
CA PHE A 107 6.22 8.20 -22.92
C PHE A 107 6.67 6.77 -23.20
N MET A 108 5.98 6.07 -24.12
CA MET A 108 6.30 4.70 -24.51
C MET A 108 7.68 4.58 -25.15
N ALA A 109 8.13 5.60 -25.87
CA ALA A 109 9.50 5.67 -26.41
C ALA A 109 10.56 5.86 -25.31
N LYS A 110 10.26 6.63 -24.25
CA LYS A 110 11.21 6.96 -23.18
C LYS A 110 11.31 5.88 -22.09
N TYR A 111 10.21 5.17 -21.82
CA TYR A 111 10.12 4.11 -20.81
C TYR A 111 9.54 2.81 -21.40
N PRO A 112 10.24 2.17 -22.35
CA PRO A 112 9.73 0.97 -22.97
C PRO A 112 9.59 -0.16 -21.93
N LYS A 113 8.43 -0.83 -21.93
CA LYS A 113 8.12 -2.02 -21.09
C LYS A 113 7.91 -1.78 -19.58
N GLU A 114 7.96 -0.55 -19.08
CA GLU A 114 7.66 -0.27 -17.65
C GLU A 114 6.15 -0.22 -17.35
N TYR A 115 5.35 0.19 -18.35
CA TYR A 115 3.89 0.34 -18.25
C TYR A 115 3.22 -0.19 -19.51
N THR A 116 1.96 -0.58 -19.38
CA THR A 116 1.14 -0.95 -20.53
C THR A 116 0.62 0.31 -21.24
N ILE A 117 0.39 0.23 -22.55
CA ILE A 117 -0.13 1.37 -23.33
C ILE A 117 -1.46 1.87 -22.76
N ASN A 118 -2.33 0.95 -22.32
CA ASN A 118 -3.64 1.29 -21.78
C ASN A 118 -3.53 2.07 -20.45
N GLU A 119 -2.66 1.65 -19.53
CA GLU A 119 -2.40 2.37 -18.28
C GLU A 119 -1.93 3.81 -18.55
N VAL A 120 -0.98 3.97 -19.49
CA VAL A 120 -0.42 5.28 -19.85
C VAL A 120 -1.46 6.15 -20.54
N TYR A 121 -2.29 5.59 -21.43
CA TYR A 121 -3.34 6.30 -22.14
C TYR A 121 -4.39 6.87 -21.19
N HIS A 122 -4.91 6.04 -20.26
CA HIS A 122 -5.89 6.50 -19.26
C HIS A 122 -5.34 7.61 -18.38
N ALA A 123 -4.11 7.47 -17.88
CA ALA A 123 -3.46 8.50 -17.07
C ALA A 123 -3.22 9.80 -17.87
N ALA A 124 -2.86 9.69 -19.15
CA ALA A 124 -2.67 10.85 -20.04
C ALA A 124 -3.98 11.58 -20.35
N CYS A 125 -5.11 10.87 -20.50
CA CYS A 125 -6.44 11.49 -20.62
C CYS A 125 -6.80 12.30 -19.39
N ILE A 126 -6.69 11.71 -18.19
CA ILE A 126 -6.98 12.39 -16.92
C ILE A 126 -6.11 13.64 -16.77
N LEU A 127 -4.82 13.53 -17.09
CA LEU A 127 -3.90 14.67 -17.05
C LEU A 127 -4.33 15.82 -17.98
N MET A 128 -4.70 15.50 -19.23
CA MET A 128 -5.14 16.50 -20.20
C MET A 128 -6.45 17.18 -19.79
N ASP A 129 -7.40 16.44 -19.20
CA ASP A 129 -8.64 17.00 -18.68
C ASP A 129 -8.36 17.95 -17.50
N ASN A 130 -7.46 17.57 -16.59
CA ASN A 130 -7.03 18.41 -15.47
C ASN A 130 -6.32 19.69 -15.92
N LEU A 131 -5.53 19.62 -17.00
CA LEU A 131 -4.87 20.80 -17.60
C LEU A 131 -5.84 21.74 -18.32
N LYS A 132 -6.98 21.24 -18.78
CA LYS A 132 -8.00 22.03 -19.49
C LYS A 132 -8.97 22.74 -18.52
N ASN A 133 -9.18 22.16 -17.34
CA ASN A 133 -10.06 22.69 -16.29
C ASN A 133 -9.37 23.66 -15.31
N LYS A 134 -8.11 24.02 -15.56
CA LYS A 134 -7.29 24.90 -14.72
C LYS A 134 -6.90 26.15 -15.48
#